data_AF-A0A8H7VDM5-F1
#
_entry.id   AF-A0A8H7VDM5-F1
#
_cell.length_a   1.000
_cell.length_b   1.000
_cell.length_c   1.000
_cell.angle_alpha   90.00
_cell.angle_beta   90.00
_cell.angle_gamma   90.00
#
_symmetry.space_group_name_H-M   'P 1'
#
loop_
_entity.id
_entity.type
_entity.pdbx_description
1 polymer ?
#
loop_
_entity_poly.entity_id
_entity_poly.type
_entity_poly.pdbx_seq_one_letter_code
_entity_poly.pdbx_strand_id
1 'polypeptide(L)'
;MPNNNNNESGLVTKAINILRETRTGTVAPFDINKQCPVTVVINRVDWEKWFLDEQTRTFCTFYYRTGGDARAKNDAFINKFGPHDQPHDDNANQQVEHVGKKRGRPTVLNFHQVYVCHRSGAPKQYVRNLERAPLGCNCTSTIKVHCYGDNPLKMHIEYNWQHTGHDLGSSADMQSIPAGRSARQLIEAMIDEEMTWKSISHAIRVDRAELERIKMSNYKQLPAIKKISYDMVYYAMRRAIKRRSQLGRSLRESLEKWGEKISSEEGAYHYNNNMNDI
;
A
#
# COMPACT_ATOMS: atom_id res chain seq x y z
N MET A 1 35.19 -8.64 -19.83
CA MET A 1 33.79 -8.17 -19.71
C MET A 1 33.68 -7.35 -18.44
N PRO A 2 33.25 -6.08 -18.48
CA PRO A 2 33.13 -5.26 -17.29
C PRO A 2 31.97 -5.77 -16.42
N ASN A 3 32.25 -5.90 -15.13
CA ASN A 3 31.38 -6.49 -14.12
C ASN A 3 30.21 -5.52 -13.81
N ASN A 4 29.04 -5.76 -14.40
CA ASN A 4 27.84 -4.92 -14.25
C ASN A 4 27.21 -5.01 -12.85
N ASN A 5 27.65 -5.95 -12.01
CA ASN A 5 27.06 -6.25 -10.69
C ASN A 5 27.29 -5.16 -9.64
N ASN A 6 28.22 -4.22 -9.86
CA ASN A 6 28.52 -3.17 -8.87
C ASN A 6 27.49 -2.02 -8.86
N ASN A 7 26.69 -1.86 -9.92
CA ASN A 7 25.73 -0.76 -10.00
C ASN A 7 24.37 -1.12 -9.36
N GLU A 8 23.99 -2.40 -9.38
CA GLU A 8 22.70 -2.89 -8.86
C GLU A 8 22.69 -2.97 -7.32
N SER A 9 23.77 -3.47 -6.71
CA SER A 9 23.96 -3.48 -5.25
C SER A 9 23.87 -2.07 -4.61
N GLY A 10 24.27 -1.04 -5.36
CA GLY A 10 24.11 0.37 -4.96
C GLY A 10 22.66 0.85 -4.93
N LEU A 11 21.79 0.33 -5.82
CA LEU A 11 20.37 0.67 -5.87
C LEU A 11 19.60 0.03 -4.71
N VAL A 12 19.85 -1.24 -4.40
CA VAL A 12 19.25 -1.90 -3.24
C VAL A 12 19.64 -1.19 -1.94
N THR A 13 20.92 -0.84 -1.79
CA THR A 13 21.39 -0.07 -0.62
C THR A 13 20.69 1.29 -0.51
N LYS A 14 20.57 2.04 -1.61
CA LYS A 14 19.83 3.32 -1.65
C LYS A 14 18.36 3.14 -1.27
N ALA A 15 17.70 2.11 -1.79
CA ALA A 15 16.30 1.85 -1.51
C ALA A 15 16.05 1.41 -0.06
N ILE A 16 16.96 0.63 0.54
CA ILE A 16 16.94 0.33 1.98
C ILE A 16 17.03 1.63 2.78
N ASN A 17 17.98 2.51 2.44
CA ASN A 17 18.16 3.77 3.15
C ASN A 17 16.94 4.66 3.01
N ILE A 18 16.33 4.74 1.82
CA ILE A 18 15.05 5.44 1.63
C ILE A 18 13.98 4.88 2.56
N LEU A 19 13.80 3.55 2.67
CA LEU A 19 12.78 2.98 3.57
C LEU A 19 13.10 3.14 5.06
N ARG A 20 14.38 3.26 5.42
CA ARG A 20 14.81 3.60 6.79
C ARG A 20 14.49 5.06 7.08
N GLU A 21 14.88 5.98 6.20
CA GLU A 21 14.65 7.41 6.33
C GLU A 21 13.18 7.80 6.19
N THR A 22 12.40 7.00 5.43
CA THR A 22 10.94 7.09 5.36
C THR A 22 10.37 6.70 6.72
N ARG A 23 10.30 7.70 7.59
CA ARG A 23 9.51 7.64 8.81
C ARG A 23 8.06 7.84 8.41
N THR A 24 7.19 7.11 9.07
CA THR A 24 5.83 7.61 9.24
C THR A 24 5.93 8.94 9.97
N GLY A 25 5.72 10.05 9.26
CA GLY A 25 5.99 11.39 9.78
C GLY A 25 5.20 11.70 11.05
N THR A 26 5.72 12.61 11.87
CA THR A 26 4.91 13.39 12.80
C THR A 26 4.00 14.30 12.00
N VAL A 27 2.91 13.74 11.48
CA VAL A 27 1.79 14.58 11.07
C VAL A 27 1.21 15.16 12.34
N ALA A 28 0.92 16.46 12.34
CA ALA A 28 0.32 17.12 13.48
C ALA A 28 -0.86 16.28 13.98
N PRO A 29 -0.97 15.99 15.29
CA PRO A 29 -2.10 15.23 15.80
C PRO A 29 -3.37 15.93 15.33
N PHE A 30 -4.32 15.15 14.79
CA PHE A 30 -5.65 15.67 14.57
C PHE A 30 -6.10 16.25 15.91
N ASP A 31 -6.57 17.49 15.89
CA ASP A 31 -6.95 18.18 17.12
C ASP A 31 -7.96 17.31 17.86
N ILE A 32 -7.51 16.70 18.96
CA ILE A 32 -8.29 15.75 19.76
C ILE A 32 -9.54 16.42 20.33
N ASN A 33 -9.55 17.76 20.36
CA ASN A 33 -10.68 18.57 20.79
C ASN A 33 -11.73 18.77 19.69
N LYS A 34 -11.46 18.36 18.44
CA LYS A 34 -12.48 18.37 17.38
C LYS A 34 -13.45 17.21 17.56
N GLN A 35 -14.73 17.53 17.41
CA GLN A 35 -15.81 16.54 17.41
C GLN A 35 -15.60 15.50 16.28
N CYS A 36 -15.94 14.24 16.57
CA CYS A 36 -15.86 13.13 15.61
C CYS A 36 -17.30 12.75 15.18
N PRO A 37 -17.62 12.66 13.89
CA PRO A 37 -16.75 12.86 12.73
C PRO A 37 -16.41 14.34 12.48
N VAL A 38 -15.29 14.56 11.79
CA VAL A 38 -14.86 15.89 11.33
C VAL A 38 -15.11 16.06 9.84
N THR A 39 -15.48 17.26 9.41
CA THR A 39 -15.57 17.61 7.99
C THR A 39 -14.43 18.54 7.61
N VAL A 40 -13.69 18.18 6.56
CA VAL A 40 -12.61 18.98 5.98
C VAL A 40 -12.94 19.26 4.51
N VAL A 41 -12.66 20.47 4.04
CA VAL A 41 -12.77 20.82 2.62
C VAL A 41 -11.38 21.17 2.10
N ILE A 42 -10.93 20.45 1.07
CA ILE A 42 -9.63 20.65 0.44
C ILE A 42 -9.79 20.84 -1.08
N ASN A 43 -8.72 21.25 -1.77
CA ASN A 43 -8.71 21.15 -3.23
C ASN A 43 -8.62 19.68 -3.63
N ARG A 44 -9.27 19.34 -4.75
CA ARG A 44 -9.29 17.97 -5.25
C ARG A 44 -7.90 17.42 -5.55
N VAL A 45 -6.99 18.27 -6.03
CA VAL A 45 -5.60 17.93 -6.35
C VAL A 45 -4.77 17.56 -5.12
N ASP A 46 -5.18 18.03 -3.93
CA ASP A 46 -4.50 17.76 -2.67
C ASP A 46 -4.96 16.44 -2.02
N TRP A 47 -5.96 15.77 -2.59
CA TRP A 47 -6.58 14.57 -2.01
C TRP A 47 -5.60 13.44 -1.75
N GLU A 48 -4.80 13.05 -2.75
CA GLU A 48 -3.91 11.90 -2.59
C GLU A 48 -2.86 12.15 -1.52
N LYS A 49 -2.30 13.36 -1.50
CA LYS A 49 -1.36 13.80 -0.47
C LYS A 49 -2.01 13.76 0.90
N TRP A 50 -3.19 14.38 1.06
CA TRP A 50 -3.93 14.38 2.31
C TRP A 50 -4.22 12.95 2.81
N PHE A 51 -4.65 12.06 1.92
CA PHE A 51 -4.97 10.68 2.26
C PHE A 51 -3.73 9.87 2.68
N LEU A 52 -2.60 10.06 1.98
CA LEU A 52 -1.32 9.44 2.33
C LEU A 52 -0.77 9.97 3.66
N ASP A 53 -0.86 11.29 3.89
CA ASP A 53 -0.47 11.92 5.15
C ASP A 53 -1.33 11.34 6.29
N GLU A 54 -2.63 11.13 6.06
CA GLU A 54 -3.55 10.59 7.07
C GLU A 54 -3.27 9.11 7.40
N GLN A 55 -3.03 8.27 6.39
CA GLN A 55 -2.57 6.88 6.61
C GLN A 55 -1.23 6.82 7.35
N THR A 56 -0.37 7.80 7.08
CA THR A 56 0.94 7.91 7.71
C THR A 56 0.80 8.33 9.17
N ARG A 57 -0.07 9.31 9.46
CA ARG A 57 -0.37 9.83 10.79
C ARG A 57 -0.94 8.79 11.74
N THR A 58 -1.95 8.07 11.28
CA THR A 58 -2.69 7.10 12.12
C THR A 58 -2.05 5.72 12.12
N PHE A 59 -1.03 5.48 11.29
CA PHE A 59 -0.53 4.14 11.01
C PHE A 59 -1.59 3.18 10.48
N CYS A 60 -2.78 3.67 10.13
CA CYS A 60 -3.85 2.85 9.63
C CYS A 60 -3.83 2.84 8.10
N THR A 61 -3.98 1.66 7.51
CA THR A 61 -4.28 1.56 6.08
C THR A 61 -5.79 1.63 5.87
N PHE A 62 -6.23 2.52 5.00
CA PHE A 62 -7.63 2.62 4.63
C PHE A 62 -7.86 1.95 3.26
N TYR A 63 -8.80 1.02 3.19
CA TYR A 63 -9.16 0.35 1.95
C TYR A 63 -10.38 0.97 1.32
N TYR A 64 -10.33 1.09 0.00
CA TYR A 64 -11.47 1.45 -0.83
C TYR A 64 -12.62 0.43 -0.68
N ARG A 65 -13.82 0.93 -0.41
CA ARG A 65 -15.05 0.14 -0.22
C ARG A 65 -16.26 0.69 -0.98
N THR A 66 -16.07 1.68 -1.82
CA THR A 66 -17.15 2.16 -2.69
C THR A 66 -17.61 1.03 -3.61
N GLY A 67 -18.91 0.73 -3.58
CA GLY A 67 -19.51 -0.32 -4.40
C GLY A 67 -20.73 0.17 -5.18
N GLY A 68 -21.24 -0.72 -6.04
CA GLY A 68 -22.51 -0.54 -6.77
C GLY A 68 -22.58 0.74 -7.60
N ASP A 69 -23.75 1.38 -7.60
CA ASP A 69 -24.07 2.58 -8.38
C ASP A 69 -23.14 3.77 -8.11
N ALA A 70 -22.56 3.86 -6.91
CA ALA A 70 -21.62 4.92 -6.57
C ALA A 70 -20.34 4.81 -7.41
N ARG A 71 -19.88 3.59 -7.72
CA ARG A 71 -18.71 3.39 -8.59
C ARG A 71 -18.98 3.87 -10.01
N ALA A 72 -20.13 3.49 -10.59
CA ALA A 72 -20.50 3.94 -11.94
C ALA A 72 -20.65 5.47 -12.03
N LYS A 73 -21.19 6.10 -10.98
CA LYS A 73 -21.28 7.56 -10.88
C LYS A 73 -19.92 8.22 -10.77
N ASN A 74 -18.98 7.62 -10.04
CA ASN A 74 -17.61 8.11 -9.96
C ASN A 74 -16.91 8.05 -11.31
N ASP A 75 -17.07 6.95 -12.05
CA ASP A 75 -16.50 6.82 -13.39
C ASP A 75 -17.06 7.90 -14.33
N ALA A 76 -18.38 8.15 -14.28
CA ALA A 76 -19.01 9.24 -15.04
C ALA A 76 -18.50 10.63 -14.61
N PHE A 77 -18.29 10.85 -13.31
CA PHE A 77 -17.75 12.10 -12.79
C PHE A 77 -16.30 12.32 -13.24
N ILE A 78 -15.44 11.31 -13.13
CA ILE A 78 -14.03 11.34 -13.55
C ILE A 78 -13.94 11.55 -15.07
N ASN A 79 -14.78 10.90 -15.86
CA ASN A 79 -14.81 11.11 -17.31
C ASN A 79 -15.18 12.55 -17.69
N LYS A 80 -16.05 13.20 -16.90
CA LYS A 80 -16.47 14.59 -17.14
C LYS A 80 -15.47 15.62 -16.64
N PHE A 81 -14.91 15.40 -15.45
CA PHE A 81 -14.12 16.40 -14.72
C PHE A 81 -12.65 16.02 -14.53
N GLY A 82 -12.17 14.92 -15.12
CA GLY A 82 -10.80 14.43 -14.99
C GLY A 82 -10.52 13.69 -13.68
N PRO A 83 -9.34 13.03 -13.57
CA PRO A 83 -8.91 12.32 -12.36
C PRO A 83 -8.47 13.29 -11.25
N HIS A 84 -8.16 12.76 -10.06
CA HIS A 84 -7.83 13.59 -8.87
C HIS A 84 -6.41 14.16 -8.89
N ASP A 85 -5.49 13.49 -9.56
CA ASP A 85 -4.04 13.71 -9.58
C ASP A 85 -3.58 14.68 -10.67
N GLN A 86 -4.48 15.10 -11.56
CA GLN A 86 -4.15 16.03 -12.61
C GLN A 86 -4.43 17.48 -12.18
N PRO A 87 -3.46 18.40 -12.34
CA PRO A 87 -3.72 19.82 -12.18
C PRO A 87 -4.81 20.21 -13.18
N HIS A 88 -5.88 20.83 -12.67
CA HIS A 88 -6.85 21.47 -13.55
C HIS A 88 -6.19 22.69 -14.17
N ASP A 89 -6.30 22.82 -15.49
CA ASP A 89 -6.01 24.10 -16.14
C ASP A 89 -7.04 25.10 -15.61
N ASP A 90 -6.61 26.01 -14.73
CA ASP A 90 -7.46 27.09 -14.18
C ASP A 90 -8.02 28.01 -15.29
N ASN A 91 -7.48 27.90 -16.52
CA ASN A 91 -7.92 28.60 -17.72
C ASN A 91 -8.95 27.83 -18.58
N ALA A 92 -9.27 26.58 -18.24
CA ALA A 92 -10.43 25.92 -18.84
C ALA A 92 -11.67 26.56 -18.24
N ASN A 93 -12.21 27.54 -18.96
CA ASN A 93 -13.46 28.25 -18.72
C ASN A 93 -14.61 27.24 -18.58
N GLN A 94 -14.69 26.54 -17.43
CA GLN A 94 -15.77 25.63 -17.08
C GLN A 94 -16.95 26.53 -16.77
N GLN A 95 -17.67 26.91 -17.83
CA GLN A 95 -19.00 27.46 -17.69
C GLN A 95 -19.80 26.45 -16.87
N VAL A 96 -20.06 26.80 -15.61
CA VAL A 96 -21.07 26.14 -14.80
C VAL A 96 -22.38 26.40 -15.52
N GLU A 97 -22.78 25.47 -16.40
CA GLU A 97 -24.09 25.53 -17.02
C GLU A 97 -25.11 25.50 -15.89
N HIS A 98 -25.68 26.66 -15.57
CA HIS A 98 -26.88 26.76 -14.76
C HIS A 98 -28.02 26.14 -15.57
N VAL A 99 -28.11 24.81 -15.52
CA VAL A 99 -29.20 24.05 -16.15
C VAL A 99 -30.50 24.55 -15.50
N GLY A 100 -31.33 25.20 -16.32
CA GLY A 100 -32.62 25.74 -15.89
C GLY A 100 -33.44 24.69 -15.14
N LYS A 101 -34.25 25.15 -14.17
CA LYS A 101 -35.11 24.34 -13.29
C LYS A 101 -36.12 23.50 -14.10
N LYS A 102 -35.69 22.44 -14.76
CA LYS A 102 -36.58 21.41 -15.30
C LYS A 102 -37.07 20.57 -14.12
N ARG A 103 -38.40 20.47 -13.96
CA ARG A 103 -39.03 19.52 -13.04
C ARG A 103 -38.69 18.11 -13.50
N GLY A 104 -37.70 17.51 -12.85
CA GLY A 104 -37.15 16.18 -13.13
C GLY A 104 -36.05 15.87 -12.12
N ARG A 105 -35.81 14.58 -11.86
CA ARG A 105 -34.83 14.08 -10.88
C ARG A 105 -33.47 14.79 -11.07
N PRO A 106 -32.85 15.38 -10.03
CA PRO A 106 -31.60 16.12 -10.19
C PRO A 106 -30.52 15.22 -10.82
N THR A 107 -30.02 15.63 -11.99
CA THR A 107 -28.90 15.02 -12.73
C THR A 107 -27.55 15.57 -12.27
N VAL A 108 -27.44 16.03 -11.02
CA VAL A 108 -26.16 16.51 -10.50
C VAL A 108 -25.25 15.30 -10.35
N LEU A 109 -24.24 15.23 -11.22
CA LEU A 109 -23.17 14.24 -11.15
C LEU A 109 -22.39 14.51 -9.87
N ASN A 110 -22.45 13.56 -8.94
CA ASN A 110 -21.72 13.61 -7.68
C ASN A 110 -20.73 12.47 -7.63
N PHE A 111 -19.55 12.77 -7.12
CA PHE A 111 -18.54 11.81 -6.79
C PHE A 111 -18.67 11.42 -5.33
N HIS A 112 -18.61 10.12 -5.04
CA HIS A 112 -18.64 9.61 -3.68
C HIS A 112 -17.71 8.42 -3.52
N GLN A 113 -16.74 8.52 -2.61
CA GLN A 113 -15.90 7.39 -2.23
C GLN A 113 -15.94 7.13 -0.74
N VAL A 114 -15.84 5.85 -0.38
CA VAL A 114 -15.74 5.40 1.01
C VAL A 114 -14.49 4.57 1.18
N TYR A 115 -13.69 4.97 2.17
CA TYR A 115 -12.54 4.23 2.64
C TYR A 115 -12.75 3.83 4.09
N VAL A 116 -12.34 2.62 4.44
CA VAL A 116 -12.51 2.05 5.78
C VAL A 116 -11.18 1.54 6.30
N CYS A 117 -10.97 1.59 7.61
CA CYS A 117 -9.81 0.98 8.27
C CYS A 117 -9.61 -0.49 7.83
N HIS A 118 -8.37 -0.94 7.70
CA HIS A 118 -8.05 -2.33 7.34
C HIS A 118 -8.56 -3.35 8.36
N ARG A 119 -8.77 -2.93 9.60
CA ARG A 119 -9.38 -3.70 10.69
C ARG A 119 -10.90 -3.63 10.75
N SER A 120 -11.54 -2.92 9.82
CA SER A 120 -13.00 -2.80 9.79
C SER A 120 -13.67 -4.13 9.44
N GLY A 121 -14.87 -4.31 9.97
CA GLY A 121 -15.67 -5.52 9.79
C GLY A 121 -15.44 -6.56 10.87
N ALA A 122 -16.34 -7.56 10.86
CA ALA A 122 -16.36 -8.62 11.85
C ALA A 122 -15.03 -9.40 11.85
N PRO A 123 -14.52 -9.79 13.04
CA PRO A 123 -13.38 -10.68 13.13
C PRO A 123 -13.64 -11.94 12.31
N LYS A 124 -12.90 -12.12 11.20
CA LYS A 124 -12.97 -13.38 10.45
C LYS A 124 -12.14 -14.40 11.19
N GLN A 125 -12.78 -15.46 11.70
CA GLN A 125 -12.06 -16.63 12.18
C GLN A 125 -11.22 -17.17 11.02
N TYR A 126 -9.91 -17.29 11.22
CA TYR A 126 -9.04 -17.87 10.21
C TYR A 126 -9.37 -19.34 10.06
N VAL A 127 -9.82 -19.73 8.87
CA VAL A 127 -10.06 -21.12 8.53
C VAL A 127 -8.68 -21.76 8.29
N ARG A 128 -8.23 -22.56 9.27
CA ARG A 128 -7.05 -23.47 9.30
C ARG A 128 -5.73 -22.92 9.89
N ASN A 129 -5.36 -23.53 11.04
CA ASN A 129 -4.01 -23.90 11.50
C ASN A 129 -2.91 -22.85 11.68
N LEU A 130 -3.23 -21.56 11.75
CA LEU A 130 -2.29 -20.54 12.23
C LEU A 130 -2.94 -19.80 13.40
N GLU A 131 -2.30 -19.81 14.56
CA GLU A 131 -2.62 -19.01 15.75
C GLU A 131 -2.43 -17.50 15.47
N ARG A 132 -3.04 -16.99 14.40
CA ARG A 132 -3.08 -15.56 14.12
C ARG A 132 -4.32 -15.00 14.79
N ALA A 133 -4.11 -13.98 15.62
CA ALA A 133 -5.20 -13.20 16.17
C ALA A 133 -6.13 -12.73 15.04
N PRO A 134 -7.46 -12.69 15.26
CA PRO A 134 -8.42 -12.26 14.25
C PRO A 134 -8.02 -10.91 13.64
N LEU A 135 -7.99 -10.81 12.31
CA LEU A 135 -7.52 -9.59 11.63
C LEU A 135 -8.54 -8.43 11.70
N GLY A 136 -9.79 -8.67 12.11
CA GLY A 136 -10.85 -7.66 12.20
C GLY A 136 -11.27 -7.39 13.64
N CYS A 137 -11.63 -6.14 13.93
CA CYS A 137 -12.03 -5.70 15.27
C CYS A 137 -13.27 -4.78 15.28
N ASN A 138 -14.05 -4.75 14.20
CA ASN A 138 -15.18 -3.81 14.02
C ASN A 138 -14.77 -2.33 14.10
N CYS A 139 -13.55 -1.98 13.67
CA CYS A 139 -13.11 -0.59 13.67
C CYS A 139 -14.07 0.30 12.86
N THR A 140 -14.53 1.37 13.51
CA THR A 140 -15.48 2.36 12.97
C THR A 140 -14.83 3.48 12.17
N SER A 141 -13.49 3.54 12.14
CA SER A 141 -12.75 4.59 11.46
C SER A 141 -12.98 4.52 9.95
N THR A 142 -13.48 5.62 9.39
CA THR A 142 -13.91 5.72 7.99
C THR A 142 -13.67 7.10 7.42
N ILE A 143 -13.29 7.16 6.15
CA ILE A 143 -13.13 8.39 5.38
C ILE A 143 -14.14 8.34 4.23
N LYS A 144 -15.09 9.28 4.23
CA LYS A 144 -16.02 9.47 3.13
C LYS A 144 -15.65 10.73 2.38
N VAL A 145 -15.61 10.62 1.07
CA VAL A 145 -15.17 11.66 0.16
C VAL A 145 -16.33 12.01 -0.76
N HIS A 146 -16.58 13.30 -0.92
CA HIS A 146 -17.62 13.83 -1.77
C HIS A 146 -17.07 14.95 -2.65
N CYS A 147 -17.35 14.89 -3.95
CA CYS A 147 -17.26 16.06 -4.82
C CYS A 147 -18.63 16.28 -5.45
N TYR A 148 -19.02 17.55 -5.53
CA TYR A 148 -20.30 17.95 -6.09
C TYR A 148 -20.07 18.56 -7.47
N GLY A 149 -20.98 18.31 -8.40
CA GLY A 149 -20.83 18.78 -9.79
C GLY A 149 -20.89 20.31 -9.95
N ASP A 150 -21.41 21.03 -8.95
CA ASP A 150 -21.41 22.50 -8.87
C ASP A 150 -20.05 23.08 -8.45
N ASN A 151 -19.21 22.28 -7.77
CA ASN A 151 -17.85 22.66 -7.42
C ASN A 151 -16.90 21.43 -7.52
N PRO A 152 -16.57 21.01 -8.76
CA PRO A 152 -15.80 19.78 -8.98
C PRO A 152 -14.32 19.89 -8.58
N LEU A 153 -13.86 21.09 -8.22
CA LEU A 153 -12.48 21.37 -7.78
C LEU A 153 -12.30 21.24 -6.27
N LYS A 154 -13.39 21.25 -5.50
CA LYS A 154 -13.36 21.06 -4.04
C LYS A 154 -13.79 19.65 -3.67
N MET A 155 -13.15 19.13 -2.63
CA MET A 155 -13.42 17.82 -2.09
C MET A 155 -13.81 17.95 -0.62
N HIS A 156 -15.00 17.44 -0.30
CA HIS A 156 -15.53 17.39 1.06
C HIS A 156 -15.21 16.02 1.64
N ILE A 157 -14.52 16.02 2.77
CA ILE A 157 -14.05 14.82 3.45
C ILE A 157 -14.75 14.75 4.80
N GLU A 158 -15.63 13.78 4.99
CA GLU A 158 -16.16 13.40 6.30
C GLU A 158 -15.28 12.29 6.85
N TYR A 159 -14.54 12.58 7.92
CA TYR A 159 -13.58 11.67 8.51
C TYR A 159 -13.99 11.29 9.94
N ASN A 160 -14.40 10.04 10.11
CA ASN A 160 -14.53 9.41 11.41
C ASN A 160 -13.14 8.87 11.79
N TRP A 161 -12.38 9.66 12.54
CA TRP A 161 -10.97 9.42 12.82
C TRP A 161 -10.72 8.54 14.04
N GLN A 162 -11.74 8.32 14.87
CA GLN A 162 -11.60 7.50 16.07
C GLN A 162 -11.59 6.02 15.71
N HIS A 163 -10.48 5.36 16.04
CA HIS A 163 -10.32 3.93 15.92
C HIS A 163 -10.91 3.25 17.16
N THR A 164 -11.74 2.24 16.93
CA THR A 164 -12.34 1.42 17.98
C THR A 164 -11.91 -0.03 17.77
N GLY A 165 -11.71 -0.77 18.86
CA GLY A 165 -11.37 -2.20 18.82
C GLY A 165 -9.92 -2.55 18.50
N HIS A 166 -9.05 -1.58 18.18
CA HIS A 166 -7.59 -1.81 18.07
C HIS A 166 -6.77 -0.57 18.43
N ASP A 167 -5.57 -0.82 18.95
CA ASP A 167 -4.57 0.22 19.21
C ASP A 167 -3.72 0.46 17.97
N LEU A 168 -3.75 1.70 17.49
CA LEU A 168 -2.94 2.16 16.37
C LEU A 168 -1.45 1.97 16.66
N GLY A 169 -0.73 1.35 15.72
CA GLY A 169 0.72 1.15 15.86
C GLY A 169 1.14 0.07 16.87
N SER A 170 0.19 -0.63 17.50
CA SER A 170 0.49 -1.83 18.30
C SER A 170 1.19 -2.90 17.45
N SER A 171 1.93 -3.81 18.07
CA SER A 171 2.58 -4.92 17.34
C SER A 171 1.58 -5.74 16.52
N ALA A 172 0.39 -5.99 17.06
CA ALA A 172 -0.67 -6.69 16.36
C ALA A 172 -1.13 -5.90 15.13
N ASP A 173 -1.34 -4.59 15.27
CA ASP A 173 -1.72 -3.68 14.18
C ASP A 173 -0.65 -3.62 13.09
N MET A 174 0.61 -3.46 13.45
CA MET A 174 1.74 -3.47 12.51
C MET A 174 1.83 -4.74 11.68
N GLN A 175 1.64 -5.92 12.29
CA GLN A 175 1.71 -7.20 11.58
C GLN A 175 0.59 -7.37 10.54
N SER A 176 -0.53 -6.68 10.72
CA SER A 176 -1.68 -6.78 9.83
C SER A 176 -1.65 -5.80 8.65
N ILE A 177 -0.84 -4.74 8.75
CA ILE A 177 -0.73 -3.73 7.72
C ILE A 177 0.09 -4.30 6.56
N PRO A 178 -0.44 -4.33 5.33
CA PRO A 178 0.38 -4.72 4.19
C PRO A 178 1.52 -3.73 4.01
N ALA A 179 2.74 -4.19 3.73
CA ALA A 179 3.78 -3.23 3.36
C ALA A 179 3.39 -2.48 2.08
N GLY A 180 3.82 -1.22 2.02
CA GLY A 180 3.60 -0.32 0.89
C GLY A 180 4.24 -0.84 -0.40
N ARG A 181 3.87 -0.23 -1.53
CA ARG A 181 4.37 -0.60 -2.87
C ARG A 181 5.90 -0.60 -2.93
N SER A 182 6.54 0.46 -2.44
CA SER A 182 8.00 0.60 -2.45
C SER A 182 8.71 -0.51 -1.68
N ALA A 183 8.16 -0.93 -0.54
CA ALA A 183 8.70 -2.04 0.24
C ALA A 183 8.59 -3.38 -0.50
N ARG A 184 7.49 -3.62 -1.21
CA ARG A 184 7.33 -4.83 -2.04
C ARG A 184 8.30 -4.85 -3.21
N GLN A 185 8.45 -3.73 -3.90
CA GLN A 185 9.39 -3.58 -5.00
C GLN A 185 10.84 -3.79 -4.54
N LEU A 186 11.21 -3.29 -3.36
CA LEU A 186 12.52 -3.54 -2.78
C LEU A 186 12.76 -5.03 -2.51
N ILE A 187 11.79 -5.71 -1.89
CA ILE A 187 11.89 -7.16 -1.64
C ILE A 187 12.03 -7.92 -2.95
N GLU A 188 11.24 -7.57 -3.97
CA GLU A 188 11.34 -8.18 -5.31
C GLU A 188 12.73 -7.96 -5.92
N ALA A 189 13.26 -6.73 -5.87
CA ALA A 189 14.61 -6.42 -6.36
C ALA A 189 15.70 -7.22 -5.64
N MET A 190 15.65 -7.30 -4.30
CA MET A 190 16.61 -8.11 -3.52
C MET A 190 16.56 -9.59 -3.90
N ILE A 191 15.37 -10.12 -4.17
CA ILE A 191 15.21 -11.52 -4.60
C ILE A 191 15.74 -11.72 -6.02
N ASP A 192 15.54 -10.73 -6.90
CA ASP A 192 16.05 -10.73 -8.26
C ASP A 192 17.59 -10.60 -8.32
N GLU A 193 18.20 -9.97 -7.32
CA GLU A 193 19.66 -10.01 -7.03
C GLU A 193 20.12 -11.30 -6.32
N GLU A 194 19.30 -12.35 -6.32
CA GLU A 194 19.60 -13.67 -5.74
C GLU A 194 19.94 -13.64 -4.23
N MET A 195 19.51 -12.62 -3.50
CA MET A 195 19.73 -12.57 -2.06
C MET A 195 18.94 -13.67 -1.33
N THR A 196 19.60 -14.37 -0.41
CA THR A 196 18.95 -15.34 0.47
C THR A 196 18.06 -14.66 1.50
N TRP A 197 17.12 -15.41 2.09
CA TRP A 197 16.31 -14.92 3.21
C TRP A 197 17.17 -14.35 4.33
N LYS A 198 18.29 -15.00 4.66
CA LYS A 198 19.21 -14.55 5.71
C LYS A 198 19.81 -13.18 5.37
N SER A 199 20.25 -12.98 4.13
CA SER A 199 20.79 -11.71 3.64
C SER A 199 19.73 -10.60 3.64
N ILE A 200 18.52 -10.89 3.14
CA ILE A 200 17.40 -9.94 3.16
C ILE A 200 17.04 -9.57 4.60
N SER A 201 16.93 -10.56 5.50
CA SER A 201 16.63 -10.36 6.91
C SER A 201 17.67 -9.46 7.59
N HIS A 202 18.96 -9.67 7.31
CA HIS A 202 20.03 -8.80 7.82
C HIS A 202 19.95 -7.38 7.26
N ALA A 203 19.63 -7.22 5.98
CA ALA A 203 19.50 -5.91 5.33
C ALA A 203 18.34 -5.08 5.91
N ILE A 204 17.20 -5.71 6.20
CA ILE A 204 16.01 -5.03 6.73
C ILE A 204 16.02 -4.89 8.27
N ARG A 205 16.97 -5.53 8.96
CA ARG A 205 17.13 -5.34 10.40
C ARG A 205 17.46 -3.88 10.70
N VAL A 206 16.92 -3.43 11.82
CA VAL A 206 17.18 -2.10 12.37
C VAL A 206 18.17 -2.28 13.50
N ASP A 207 19.14 -1.39 13.58
CA ASP A 207 20.17 -1.46 14.62
C ASP A 207 19.60 -1.19 16.02
N ARG A 208 20.41 -1.45 17.04
CA ARG A 208 20.00 -1.27 18.44
C ARG A 208 19.70 0.20 18.76
N ALA A 209 20.48 1.13 18.24
CA ALA A 209 20.32 2.55 18.52
C ALA A 209 18.97 3.07 17.99
N GLU A 210 18.58 2.63 16.80
CA GLU A 210 17.31 2.97 16.18
C GLU A 210 16.14 2.28 16.85
N LEU A 211 16.32 1.03 17.33
CA LEU A 211 15.33 0.37 18.18
C LEU A 211 15.06 1.18 19.47
N GLU A 212 16.10 1.67 20.14
CA GLU A 212 15.96 2.51 21.33
C GLU A 212 15.28 3.84 20.99
N ARG A 213 15.62 4.49 19.87
CA ARG A 213 14.90 5.70 19.40
C ARG A 213 13.41 5.45 19.20
N ILE A 214 13.03 4.31 18.61
CA ILE A 214 11.62 3.93 18.40
C ILE A 214 10.90 3.73 19.75
N LYS A 215 11.55 3.08 20.71
CA LYS A 215 10.98 2.90 22.05
C LYS A 215 10.78 4.24 22.75
N MET A 216 11.77 5.14 22.68
CA MET A 216 11.69 6.48 23.27
C MET A 216 10.59 7.34 22.63
N SER A 217 10.26 7.13 21.36
CA SER A 217 9.17 7.83 20.68
C SER A 217 7.79 7.21 20.90
N ASN A 218 7.66 6.24 21.82
CA ASN A 218 6.43 5.47 22.05
C ASN A 218 5.87 4.89 20.74
N TYR A 219 6.74 4.42 19.84
CA TYR A 219 6.37 3.83 18.55
C TYR A 219 5.62 4.79 17.60
N LYS A 220 5.59 6.09 17.89
CA LYS A 220 4.89 7.11 17.07
C LYS A 220 5.55 7.38 15.72
N GLN A 221 6.79 6.95 15.52
CA GLN A 221 7.51 7.10 14.26
C GLN A 221 8.24 5.80 13.96
N LEU A 222 7.61 4.94 13.17
CA LEU A 222 8.23 3.69 12.76
C LEU A 222 8.85 3.84 11.37
N PRO A 223 10.08 3.33 11.18
CA PRO A 223 10.65 3.17 9.85
C PRO A 223 9.71 2.35 8.96
N ALA A 224 9.49 2.74 7.71
CA ALA A 224 8.68 1.96 6.77
C ALA A 224 9.23 0.52 6.61
N ILE A 225 10.56 0.35 6.72
CA ILE A 225 11.22 -0.95 6.68
C ILE A 225 10.75 -1.92 7.78
N LYS A 226 10.25 -1.42 8.93
CA LYS A 226 9.70 -2.25 10.01
C LYS A 226 8.36 -2.91 9.68
N LYS A 227 7.67 -2.43 8.64
CA LYS A 227 6.44 -3.07 8.15
C LYS A 227 6.71 -4.33 7.32
N ILE A 228 7.97 -4.58 6.93
CA ILE A 228 8.35 -5.80 6.21
C ILE A 228 8.40 -6.97 7.19
N SER A 229 7.43 -7.87 7.11
CA SER A 229 7.38 -9.08 7.92
C SER A 229 8.06 -10.28 7.23
N TYR A 230 8.34 -11.33 8.02
CA TYR A 230 8.82 -12.62 7.50
C TYR A 230 7.93 -13.16 6.38
N ASP A 231 6.62 -13.20 6.62
CA ASP A 231 5.64 -13.74 5.68
C ASP A 231 5.69 -13.02 4.33
N MET A 232 5.89 -11.70 4.34
CA MET A 232 5.97 -10.91 3.12
C MET A 232 7.14 -11.34 2.25
N VAL A 233 8.32 -11.49 2.84
CA VAL A 233 9.51 -11.94 2.11
C VAL A 233 9.35 -13.39 1.69
N TYR A 234 8.86 -14.27 2.57
CA TYR A 234 8.58 -15.67 2.26
C TYR A 234 7.67 -15.82 1.04
N TYR A 235 6.53 -15.10 1.01
CA TYR A 235 5.60 -15.17 -0.12
C TYR A 235 6.18 -14.55 -1.39
N ALA A 236 6.97 -13.48 -1.28
CA ALA A 236 7.66 -12.89 -2.43
C ALA A 236 8.68 -13.87 -3.02
N MET A 237 9.51 -14.51 -2.18
CA MET A 237 10.46 -15.54 -2.59
C MET A 237 9.76 -16.71 -3.24
N ARG A 238 8.70 -17.24 -2.61
CA ARG A 238 7.90 -18.34 -3.18
C ARG A 238 7.32 -17.98 -4.55
N ARG A 239 6.84 -16.75 -4.71
CA ARG A 239 6.34 -16.26 -6.01
C ARG A 239 7.47 -16.15 -7.03
N ALA A 240 8.64 -15.64 -6.65
CA ALA A 240 9.80 -15.57 -7.52
C ALA A 240 10.27 -16.95 -7.97
N ILE A 241 10.40 -17.91 -7.05
CA ILE A 241 10.72 -19.31 -7.35
C ILE A 241 9.70 -19.88 -8.33
N LYS A 242 8.40 -19.70 -8.07
CA LYS A 242 7.35 -20.17 -8.97
C LYS A 242 7.50 -19.56 -10.37
N ARG A 243 7.73 -18.25 -10.48
CA ARG A 243 7.95 -17.56 -11.75
C ARG A 243 9.17 -18.13 -12.49
N ARG A 244 10.30 -18.32 -11.79
CA ARG A 244 11.54 -18.88 -12.36
C ARG A 244 11.38 -20.34 -12.77
N SER A 245 10.59 -21.12 -12.04
CA SER A 245 10.32 -22.53 -12.37
C SER A 245 9.36 -22.70 -13.55
N GLN A 246 8.52 -21.70 -13.83
CA GLN A 246 7.51 -21.77 -14.87
C GLN A 246 8.06 -21.24 -16.20
N LEU A 247 8.82 -22.08 -16.90
CA LEU A 247 9.41 -21.76 -18.21
C LEU A 247 8.39 -21.87 -19.37
N GLY A 248 7.27 -22.55 -19.16
CA GLY A 248 6.22 -22.80 -20.15
C GLY A 248 4.81 -22.43 -19.67
N ARG A 249 3.84 -22.44 -20.59
CA ARG A 249 2.42 -22.20 -20.27
C ARG A 249 1.81 -23.41 -19.54
N SER A 250 2.33 -24.60 -19.82
CA SER A 250 1.96 -25.85 -19.15
C SER A 250 3.12 -26.42 -18.31
N LEU A 251 2.78 -27.36 -17.41
CA LEU A 251 3.78 -28.11 -16.64
C LEU A 251 4.70 -28.90 -17.57
N ARG A 252 4.13 -29.55 -18.60
CA ARG A 252 4.87 -30.32 -19.60
C ARG A 252 5.88 -29.46 -20.33
N GLU A 253 5.46 -28.32 -20.89
CA GLU A 253 6.36 -27.38 -21.56
C GLU A 253 7.46 -26.86 -20.62
N SER A 254 7.12 -26.62 -19.35
CA SER A 254 8.11 -26.16 -18.37
C SER A 254 9.15 -27.26 -18.11
N LEU A 255 8.74 -28.53 -18.00
CA LEU A 255 9.64 -29.67 -17.80
C LEU A 255 10.53 -29.91 -19.02
N GLU A 256 9.98 -29.83 -20.24
CA GLU A 256 10.75 -29.96 -21.49
C GLU A 256 11.85 -28.88 -21.57
N LYS A 257 11.50 -27.62 -21.32
CA LYS A 257 12.47 -26.51 -21.28
C LYS A 257 13.49 -26.63 -20.15
N TRP A 258 13.11 -27.17 -18.99
CA TRP A 258 14.07 -27.48 -17.94
C TRP A 258 15.02 -28.59 -18.35
N GLY A 259 14.52 -29.63 -19.04
CA GLY A 259 15.34 -30.71 -19.60
C GLY A 259 16.38 -30.19 -20.60
N GLU A 260 15.97 -29.30 -21.51
CA GLU A 260 16.88 -28.61 -22.43
C GLU A 260 17.92 -27.76 -21.68
N LYS A 261 17.46 -26.98 -20.68
CA LYS A 261 18.33 -26.09 -19.91
C LYS A 261 19.33 -26.83 -19.05
N ILE A 262 18.97 -27.99 -18.48
CA ILE A 262 19.89 -28.83 -17.68
C ILE A 262 20.91 -29.54 -18.59
N SER A 263 20.49 -29.90 -19.82
CA SER A 263 21.36 -30.58 -20.79
C SER A 263 22.32 -29.64 -21.52
N SER A 264 22.15 -28.32 -21.41
CA SER A 264 23.09 -27.34 -21.94
C SER A 264 24.27 -27.10 -20.97
N GLU A 265 25.44 -26.71 -21.49
CA GLU A 265 26.66 -26.47 -20.70
C GLU A 265 26.46 -25.41 -19.59
N GLU A 266 25.52 -24.47 -19.76
CA GLU A 266 25.16 -23.47 -18.74
C GLU A 266 24.33 -24.06 -17.57
N GLY A 267 23.55 -25.12 -17.79
CA GLY A 267 22.71 -25.75 -16.76
C GLY A 267 23.47 -26.60 -15.75
N ALA A 268 24.56 -27.22 -16.19
CA ALA A 268 25.38 -28.11 -15.36
C ALA A 268 26.07 -27.36 -14.19
N TYR A 269 26.34 -26.06 -14.34
CA TYR A 269 27.00 -25.25 -13.31
C TYR A 269 26.07 -24.79 -12.17
N HIS A 270 24.76 -24.67 -12.40
CA HIS A 270 23.83 -24.11 -11.40
C HIS A 270 23.35 -25.13 -10.35
N TYR A 271 23.51 -26.43 -10.58
CA TYR A 271 23.00 -27.46 -9.65
C TYR A 271 23.95 -27.71 -8.45
N ASN A 272 25.24 -27.43 -8.59
CA ASN A 272 26.23 -27.75 -7.55
C ASN A 272 26.33 -26.72 -6.40
N ASN A 273 25.81 -25.50 -6.56
CA ASN A 273 25.99 -24.43 -5.56
C ASN A 273 24.80 -24.23 -4.60
N ASN A 274 23.65 -24.87 -4.83
CA ASN A 274 22.42 -24.59 -4.07
C ASN A 274 22.09 -25.58 -2.95
N MET A 275 22.92 -26.61 -2.72
CA MET A 275 22.61 -27.66 -1.74
C MET A 275 23.20 -27.44 -0.34
N ASN A 276 24.05 -26.41 -0.15
CA ASN A 276 24.69 -26.12 1.14
C ASN A 276 24.02 -25.02 1.97
N ASP A 277 22.96 -24.37 1.46
CA ASP A 277 22.35 -23.17 2.07
C ASP A 277 20.85 -23.31 2.42
N ILE A 278 20.39 -24.51 2.78
CA ILE A 278 19.07 -24.72 3.41
C ILE A 278 19.23 -24.94 4.92
#